data_AF-A0A357VUE0-F1
#
_entry.id   AF-A0A357VUE0-F1
#
_cell.length_a   1.000
_cell.length_b   1.000
_cell.length_c   1.000
_cell.angle_alpha   90.00
_cell.angle_beta   90.00
_cell.angle_gamma   90.00
#
_symmetry.space_group_name_H-M   'P 1'
#
loop_
_entity.id
_entity.type
_entity.pdbx_description
1 polymer ?
#
loop_
_entity_poly.entity_id
_entity_poly.type
_entity_poly.pdbx_seq_one_letter_code
_entity_poly.pdbx_strand_id
1 'polypeptide(L)'
;MLKNSKIQEVCVVKKVGILFLFLVLALGVFSQSFKDVPINHWAYDAVERLSRIGIIEGYPDGTFKGLENMNRYQLTVALSRTIDYMEQSMVDPLAQSLANLERTVRSLSVPQGVSSSELQQLQTRLDATTSDLSNLKGTVSRLDNSVKELQNSYELLGYATTKIDELERKVNAISVPAVSETDIRNLNNRVTSLENTVESLNSNYQNLSQTVSNFTQEIQPLQDSVASLQNSFSSVNQDLDRLNALTANLNSKVDSKVDKTDFTSLRNTTDELSVQLNNNSQSISELTQNLQTVQTSVDQLSQEVTDVRQVAEGAGGGVNFVDIIISVVISAGLSFAIMNFM
;
A
#
# COMPACT_ATOMS: atom_id res chain seq x y z
N MET A 1 73.48 26.65 -97.60
CA MET A 1 73.00 27.88 -96.93
C MET A 1 71.81 27.69 -95.98
N LEU A 2 71.28 26.48 -95.75
CA LEU A 2 70.05 26.27 -94.95
C LEU A 2 70.24 26.07 -93.44
N LYS A 3 71.48 25.99 -92.93
CA LYS A 3 71.75 25.65 -91.51
C LYS A 3 71.77 26.86 -90.56
N ASN A 4 71.99 28.08 -91.05
CA ASN A 4 72.06 29.29 -90.23
C ASN A 4 70.68 29.90 -89.87
N SER A 5 69.62 29.61 -90.65
CA SER A 5 68.27 30.15 -90.39
C SER A 5 67.61 29.49 -89.17
N LYS A 6 67.66 28.17 -89.03
CA LYS A 6 67.04 27.46 -87.88
C LYS A 6 67.70 27.74 -86.54
N ILE A 7 69.00 28.07 -86.51
CA ILE A 7 69.73 28.37 -85.27
C ILE A 7 69.38 29.78 -84.76
N GLN A 8 69.09 30.72 -85.65
CA GLN A 8 68.64 32.06 -85.25
C GLN A 8 67.22 32.05 -84.67
N GLU A 9 66.28 31.29 -85.23
CA GLU A 9 64.92 31.23 -84.69
C GLU A 9 64.87 30.62 -83.28
N VAL A 10 65.64 29.55 -83.02
CA VAL A 10 65.67 28.91 -81.69
C VAL A 10 66.28 29.83 -80.62
N CYS A 11 67.26 30.67 -81.00
CA CYS A 11 67.86 31.63 -80.08
C CYS A 11 66.89 32.79 -79.75
N VAL A 12 66.10 33.24 -80.72
CA VAL A 12 65.11 34.31 -80.53
C VAL A 12 63.95 33.83 -79.66
N VAL A 13 63.42 32.62 -79.90
CA VAL A 13 62.30 32.08 -79.10
C VAL A 13 62.70 31.83 -77.64
N LYS A 14 63.94 31.37 -77.37
CA LYS A 14 64.44 31.21 -76.00
C LYS A 14 64.65 32.55 -75.28
N LYS A 15 65.16 33.57 -75.97
CA LYS A 15 65.35 34.92 -75.40
C LYS A 15 64.01 35.61 -75.13
N VAL A 16 63.04 35.48 -76.03
CA VAL A 16 61.67 36.01 -75.85
C VAL A 16 60.94 35.25 -74.73
N GLY A 17 61.11 33.93 -74.62
CA GLY A 17 60.54 33.13 -73.54
C GLY A 17 61.08 33.50 -72.15
N ILE A 18 62.39 33.76 -72.02
CA ILE A 18 63.00 34.22 -70.76
C ILE A 18 62.58 35.65 -70.44
N LEU A 19 62.44 36.53 -71.45
CA LEU A 19 61.94 37.89 -71.24
C LEU A 19 60.46 37.90 -70.83
N PHE A 20 59.65 37.00 -71.38
CA PHE A 20 58.23 36.84 -71.02
C PHE A 20 58.07 36.22 -69.64
N LEU A 21 58.95 35.26 -69.26
CA LEU A 21 58.98 34.70 -67.92
C LEU A 21 59.43 35.75 -66.89
N PHE A 22 60.42 36.59 -67.21
CA PHE A 22 60.82 37.74 -66.37
C PHE A 22 59.75 38.83 -66.32
N LEU A 23 58.99 39.05 -67.41
CA LEU A 23 57.87 39.98 -67.43
C LEU A 23 56.72 39.47 -66.54
N VAL A 24 56.40 38.17 -66.59
CA VAL A 24 55.37 37.55 -65.74
C VAL A 24 55.80 37.47 -64.27
N LEU A 25 57.11 37.38 -63.98
CA LEU A 25 57.64 37.46 -62.61
C LEU A 25 57.81 38.91 -62.09
N ALA A 26 58.01 39.88 -62.98
CA ALA A 26 58.19 41.31 -62.65
C ALA A 26 56.88 42.10 -62.66
N LEU A 27 55.79 41.51 -63.18
CA LEU A 27 54.43 41.90 -62.81
C LEU A 27 54.18 41.44 -61.38
N GLY A 28 54.85 42.11 -60.44
CA GLY A 28 54.37 42.22 -59.08
C GLY A 28 52.94 42.69 -59.20
N VAL A 29 52.01 41.76 -59.01
CA VAL A 29 50.58 42.05 -58.95
C VAL A 29 50.47 43.18 -57.95
N PHE A 30 50.07 44.37 -58.41
CA PHE A 30 49.56 45.41 -57.53
C PHE A 30 48.24 44.88 -56.97
N SER A 31 48.34 43.87 -56.11
CA SER A 31 47.22 43.38 -55.35
C SER A 31 46.95 44.48 -54.34
N GLN A 32 45.81 45.14 -54.49
CA GLN A 32 45.22 45.97 -53.45
C GLN A 32 45.40 45.23 -52.12
N SER A 33 46.11 45.85 -51.16
CA SER A 33 46.55 45.17 -49.94
C SER A 33 45.38 44.55 -49.18
N PHE A 34 44.23 45.23 -49.17
CA PHE A 34 43.00 44.73 -48.55
C PHE A 34 41.77 45.02 -49.41
N LYS A 35 40.91 44.01 -49.57
CA LYS A 35 39.72 44.07 -50.44
C LYS A 35 38.68 45.12 -49.99
N ASP A 36 38.62 45.38 -48.70
CA ASP A 36 37.66 46.26 -48.02
C ASP A 36 38.17 47.69 -47.81
N VAL A 37 39.40 47.99 -48.25
CA VAL A 37 39.96 49.35 -48.23
C VAL A 37 40.21 49.79 -49.67
N PRO A 38 39.21 50.37 -50.36
CA PRO A 38 39.37 50.86 -51.73
C PRO A 38 40.28 52.08 -51.78
N ILE A 39 40.87 52.35 -52.96
CA ILE A 39 41.85 53.44 -53.18
C ILE A 39 41.33 54.83 -52.77
N ASN A 40 40.02 55.06 -52.84
CA ASN A 40 39.38 56.32 -52.44
C ASN A 40 39.02 56.40 -50.94
N HIS A 41 39.38 55.40 -50.14
CA HIS A 41 39.10 55.38 -48.70
C HIS A 41 40.11 56.25 -47.95
N TRP A 42 39.64 57.03 -46.96
CA TRP A 42 40.48 57.96 -46.19
C TRP A 42 41.66 57.28 -45.49
N ALA A 43 41.52 55.99 -45.14
CA ALA A 43 42.55 55.20 -44.47
C ALA A 43 43.46 54.42 -45.45
N TYR A 44 43.21 54.47 -46.76
CA TYR A 44 43.90 53.65 -47.76
C TYR A 44 45.42 53.81 -47.67
N ASP A 45 45.91 55.05 -47.76
CA ASP A 45 47.34 55.35 -47.73
C ASP A 45 48.01 54.89 -46.43
N ALA A 46 47.33 55.08 -45.29
CA ALA A 46 47.85 54.70 -43.98
C ALA A 46 47.93 53.18 -43.84
N VAL A 47 46.87 52.47 -44.22
CA VAL A 47 46.76 51.02 -44.11
C VAL A 47 47.73 50.33 -45.08
N GLU A 48 47.83 50.81 -46.32
CA GLU A 48 48.79 50.29 -47.31
C GLU A 48 50.23 50.45 -46.80
N ARG A 49 50.56 51.61 -46.23
CA ARG A 49 51.89 51.86 -45.68
C ARG A 49 52.22 50.93 -44.52
N LEU A 50 51.30 50.79 -43.57
CA LEU A 50 51.48 49.92 -42.39
C LEU A 50 51.57 48.45 -42.79
N SER A 51 50.86 48.04 -43.83
CA SER A 51 50.95 46.69 -44.37
C SER A 51 52.27 46.42 -45.07
N ARG A 52 52.75 47.38 -45.87
CA ARG A 52 54.03 47.27 -46.58
C ARG A 52 55.23 47.11 -45.64
N ILE A 53 55.19 47.78 -44.49
CA ILE A 53 56.24 47.66 -43.45
C ILE A 53 55.99 46.49 -42.48
N GLY A 54 54.97 45.65 -42.72
CA GLY A 54 54.73 44.42 -41.98
C GLY A 54 54.08 44.61 -40.61
N ILE A 55 53.64 45.82 -40.25
CA ILE A 55 52.97 46.07 -38.97
C ILE A 55 51.56 45.47 -38.98
N ILE A 56 50.86 45.54 -40.13
CA ILE A 56 49.50 45.05 -40.31
C ILE A 56 49.43 44.04 -41.45
N GLU A 57 49.02 42.81 -41.16
CA GLU A 57 48.89 41.74 -42.18
C GLU A 57 47.44 41.52 -42.64
N GLY A 58 46.46 42.03 -41.88
CA GLY A 58 45.02 41.82 -42.11
C GLY A 58 44.59 40.38 -41.85
N TYR A 59 43.42 40.02 -42.37
CA TYR A 59 42.79 38.73 -42.17
C TYR A 59 43.09 37.75 -43.32
N PRO A 60 43.03 36.43 -43.09
CA PRO A 60 43.26 35.41 -44.13
C PRO A 60 42.30 35.49 -45.33
N ASP A 61 41.15 36.16 -45.18
CA ASP A 61 40.19 36.42 -46.26
C ASP A 61 40.62 37.59 -47.18
N GLY A 62 41.71 38.28 -46.84
CA GLY A 62 42.28 39.42 -47.55
C GLY A 62 41.62 40.76 -47.20
N THR A 63 40.97 40.86 -46.03
CA THR A 63 40.35 42.10 -45.54
C THR A 63 41.13 42.71 -44.37
N PHE A 64 40.94 44.00 -44.11
CA PHE A 64 41.51 44.75 -42.99
C PHE A 64 40.54 44.82 -41.79
N LYS A 65 39.23 44.91 -42.06
CA LYS A 65 38.12 45.05 -41.10
C LYS A 65 38.24 46.23 -40.15
N GLY A 66 38.57 47.41 -40.68
CA GLY A 66 38.83 48.62 -39.89
C GLY A 66 37.66 49.16 -39.05
N LEU A 67 36.43 48.68 -39.26
CA LEU A 67 35.25 49.04 -38.46
C LEU A 67 34.96 48.05 -37.33
N GLU A 68 35.64 46.90 -37.30
CA GLU A 68 35.50 45.93 -36.22
C GLU A 68 36.36 46.32 -35.02
N ASN A 69 35.92 45.93 -33.83
CA ASN A 69 36.68 46.15 -32.62
C ASN A 69 37.99 45.35 -32.67
N MET A 70 39.12 46.06 -32.62
CA MET A 70 40.43 45.44 -32.50
C MET A 70 40.55 44.77 -31.12
N ASN A 71 40.87 43.47 -31.12
CA ASN A 71 41.11 42.76 -29.87
C ASN A 71 42.49 43.12 -29.31
N ARG A 72 42.68 42.92 -28.00
CA ARG A 72 43.92 43.29 -27.31
C ARG A 72 45.15 42.58 -27.90
N TYR A 73 45.00 41.34 -28.39
CA TYR A 73 46.08 40.60 -29.02
C TYR A 73 46.52 41.23 -30.34
N GLN A 74 45.58 41.58 -31.22
CA GLN A 74 45.85 42.26 -32.49
C GLN A 74 46.57 43.58 -32.26
N LEU A 75 46.14 44.36 -31.26
CA LEU A 75 46.80 45.59 -30.85
C LEU A 75 48.23 45.34 -30.37
N THR A 76 48.43 44.36 -29.49
CA THR A 76 49.75 44.05 -28.92
C THR A 76 50.73 43.55 -29.99
N VAL A 77 50.27 42.73 -30.94
CA VAL A 77 51.09 42.26 -32.07
C VAL A 77 51.48 43.42 -32.99
N ALA A 78 50.51 44.27 -33.36
CA ALA A 78 50.79 45.46 -34.18
C ALA A 78 51.76 46.42 -33.45
N LEU A 79 51.59 46.60 -32.14
CA LEU A 79 52.46 47.44 -31.32
C LEU A 79 53.88 46.87 -31.22
N SER A 80 54.04 45.56 -31.00
CA SER A 80 55.34 44.87 -30.99
C SER A 80 56.09 45.11 -32.30
N ARG A 81 55.43 44.86 -33.44
CA ARG A 81 56.02 45.06 -34.77
C ARG A 81 56.37 46.52 -35.03
N THR A 82 55.56 47.45 -34.51
CA THR A 82 55.84 48.89 -34.61
C THR A 82 57.08 49.27 -33.82
N ILE A 83 57.27 48.73 -32.62
CA ILE A 83 58.45 48.97 -31.78
C ILE A 83 59.70 48.43 -32.44
N ASP A 84 59.66 47.19 -32.94
CA ASP A 84 60.76 46.56 -33.67
C ASP A 84 61.17 47.39 -34.89
N TYR A 85 60.17 47.86 -35.66
CA TYR A 85 60.40 48.71 -36.83
C TYR A 85 61.02 50.06 -36.45
N MET A 86 60.55 50.70 -35.38
CA MET A 86 61.12 51.96 -34.89
C MET A 86 62.56 51.78 -34.40
N GLU A 87 62.85 50.71 -33.67
CA GLU A 87 64.20 50.42 -33.20
C GLU A 87 65.16 50.25 -34.37
N GLN A 88 64.81 49.38 -35.33
CA GLN A 88 65.67 49.03 -36.46
C GLN A 88 65.80 50.14 -37.51
N SER A 89 64.71 50.84 -37.82
CA SER A 89 64.67 51.79 -38.94
C SER A 89 64.93 53.24 -38.54
N MET A 90 64.73 53.59 -37.25
CA MET A 90 64.83 54.98 -36.79
C MET A 90 65.87 55.16 -35.69
N VAL A 91 65.78 54.37 -34.62
CA VAL A 91 66.62 54.57 -33.43
C VAL A 91 68.07 54.17 -33.68
N ASP A 92 68.31 53.00 -34.26
CA ASP A 92 69.66 52.49 -34.52
C ASP A 92 70.45 53.33 -35.55
N PRO A 93 69.89 53.67 -36.73
CA PRO A 93 70.60 54.50 -37.71
C PRO A 93 70.85 55.92 -37.22
N LEU A 94 69.93 56.48 -36.43
CA LEU A 94 70.08 57.80 -35.83
C LEU A 94 71.18 57.80 -34.76
N ALA A 95 71.23 56.78 -33.91
CA ALA A 95 72.30 56.61 -32.93
C ALA A 95 73.68 56.51 -33.58
N GLN A 96 73.78 55.78 -34.70
CA GLN A 96 75.03 55.68 -35.47
C GLN A 96 75.41 57.02 -36.12
N SER A 97 74.45 57.71 -36.73
CA SER A 97 74.67 59.01 -37.37
C SER A 97 75.11 60.07 -36.36
N LEU A 98 74.51 60.07 -35.17
CA LEU A 98 74.86 60.97 -34.08
C LEU A 98 76.27 60.71 -33.55
N ALA A 99 76.64 59.44 -33.35
CA ALA A 99 78.00 59.06 -32.95
C ALA A 99 79.05 59.48 -33.99
N ASN A 100 78.72 59.39 -35.28
CA ASN A 100 79.59 59.83 -36.37
C ASN A 100 79.73 61.36 -36.42
N LEU A 101 78.62 62.08 -36.21
CA LEU A 101 78.60 63.54 -36.14
C LEU A 101 79.40 64.06 -34.95
N GLU A 102 79.25 63.45 -33.77
CA GLU A 102 80.00 63.78 -32.56
C GLU A 102 81.51 63.64 -32.77
N ARG A 103 81.96 62.55 -33.41
CA ARG A 103 83.38 62.39 -33.78
C ARG A 103 83.85 63.47 -34.75
N THR A 104 83.01 63.83 -35.73
CA THR A 104 83.34 64.85 -36.74
C THR A 104 83.48 66.24 -36.10
N VAL A 105 82.51 66.65 -35.27
CA VAL A 105 82.52 67.92 -34.55
C VAL A 105 83.75 68.02 -33.63
N ARG A 106 84.09 66.95 -32.91
CA ARG A 106 85.31 66.89 -32.08
C ARG A 106 86.61 67.01 -32.89
N SER A 107 86.61 66.60 -34.16
CA SER A 107 87.79 66.60 -35.04
C SER A 107 87.99 67.90 -35.84
N LEU A 108 86.98 68.78 -35.90
CA LEU A 108 87.08 70.08 -36.54
C LEU A 108 87.92 71.01 -35.66
N SER A 109 89.24 71.02 -35.87
CA SER A 109 90.13 72.07 -35.34
C SER A 109 89.69 73.44 -35.88
N VAL A 110 89.36 74.37 -34.97
CA VAL A 110 88.78 75.71 -35.25
C VAL A 110 89.40 76.38 -36.49
N PRO A 111 88.68 76.42 -37.64
CA PRO A 111 89.11 77.22 -38.78
C PRO A 111 88.77 78.69 -38.53
N GLN A 112 89.68 79.59 -38.91
CA GLN A 112 89.50 81.04 -38.78
C GLN A 112 88.27 81.50 -39.57
N GLY A 113 87.18 81.79 -38.87
CA GLY A 113 85.94 82.27 -39.47
C GLY A 113 84.66 81.86 -38.73
N VAL A 114 84.71 80.83 -37.89
CA VAL A 114 83.58 80.45 -37.02
C VAL A 114 83.82 80.96 -35.60
N SER A 115 82.85 81.69 -35.04
CA SER A 115 82.91 82.19 -33.68
C SER A 115 82.89 81.02 -32.69
N SER A 116 83.83 81.00 -31.74
CA SER A 116 83.94 79.96 -30.69
C SER A 116 82.61 79.75 -29.93
N SER A 117 81.76 80.79 -29.87
CA SER A 117 80.44 80.72 -29.23
C SER A 117 79.41 79.86 -29.99
N GLU A 118 79.42 79.87 -31.32
CA GLU A 118 78.45 79.09 -32.14
C GLU A 118 78.77 77.60 -32.08
N LEU A 119 80.07 77.25 -32.09
CA LEU A 119 80.52 75.88 -31.92
C LEU A 119 80.18 75.34 -30.53
N GLN A 120 80.30 76.16 -29.48
CA GLN A 120 79.88 75.79 -28.13
C GLN A 120 78.36 75.55 -28.04
N GLN A 121 77.54 76.43 -28.63
CA GLN A 121 76.09 76.24 -28.67
C GLN A 121 75.68 74.98 -29.44
N LEU A 122 76.35 74.68 -30.56
CA LEU A 122 76.12 73.46 -31.31
C LEU A 122 76.51 72.21 -30.52
N GLN A 123 77.63 72.25 -29.78
CA GLN A 123 78.04 71.15 -28.90
C GLN A 123 77.01 70.91 -27.79
N THR A 124 76.52 71.97 -27.13
CA THR A 124 75.49 71.84 -26.08
C THR A 124 74.19 71.24 -26.63
N ARG A 125 73.77 71.64 -27.84
CA ARG A 125 72.59 71.08 -28.51
C ARG A 125 72.79 69.62 -28.91
N LEU A 126 74.00 69.26 -29.34
CA LEU A 126 74.36 67.88 -29.68
C LEU A 126 74.29 66.99 -28.44
N ASP A 127 74.86 67.44 -27.32
CA ASP A 127 74.83 66.72 -26.05
C ASP A 127 73.38 66.55 -25.53
N ALA A 128 72.56 67.58 -25.65
CA ALA A 128 71.13 67.50 -25.34
C ALA A 128 70.40 66.47 -26.22
N THR A 129 70.68 66.46 -27.53
CA THR A 129 70.09 65.49 -28.48
C THR A 129 70.55 64.06 -28.18
N THR A 130 71.81 63.87 -27.79
CA THR A 130 72.34 62.56 -27.35
C THR A 130 71.65 62.08 -26.08
N SER A 131 71.40 62.98 -25.13
CA SER A 131 70.65 62.69 -23.91
C SER A 131 69.19 62.29 -24.23
N ASP A 132 68.51 63.05 -25.08
CA ASP A 132 67.13 62.77 -25.48
C ASP A 132 67.01 61.44 -26.24
N LEU A 133 67.98 61.11 -27.09
CA LEU A 133 68.02 59.82 -27.78
C LEU A 133 68.22 58.65 -26.82
N SER A 134 69.07 58.82 -25.79
CA SER A 134 69.24 57.83 -24.73
C SER A 134 67.95 57.62 -23.92
N ASN A 135 67.25 58.71 -23.58
CA ASN A 135 65.95 58.66 -22.90
C ASN A 135 64.87 58.00 -23.76
N LEU A 136 64.84 58.29 -25.06
CA LEU A 136 63.92 57.67 -26.02
C LEU A 136 64.21 56.18 -26.14
N LYS A 137 65.47 55.78 -26.30
CA LYS A 137 65.87 54.36 -26.32
C LYS A 137 65.42 53.64 -25.06
N GLY A 138 65.62 54.25 -23.89
CA GLY A 138 65.15 53.70 -22.62
C GLY A 138 63.64 53.55 -22.54
N THR A 139 62.87 54.45 -23.17
CA THR A 139 61.41 54.37 -23.25
C THR A 139 60.96 53.27 -24.21
N VAL A 140 61.60 53.14 -25.37
CA VAL A 140 61.35 52.08 -26.36
C VAL A 140 61.58 50.70 -25.73
N SER A 141 62.67 50.51 -25.00
CA SER A 141 62.93 49.23 -24.31
C SER A 141 61.92 48.92 -23.20
N ARG A 142 61.43 49.93 -22.46
CA ARG A 142 60.36 49.72 -21.47
C ARG A 142 59.04 49.34 -22.13
N LEU A 143 58.73 49.95 -23.28
CA LEU A 143 57.53 49.66 -24.04
C LEU A 143 57.57 48.24 -24.62
N ASP A 144 58.71 47.81 -25.17
CA ASP A 144 58.94 46.43 -25.62
C ASP A 144 58.68 45.41 -24.50
N ASN A 145 59.25 45.63 -23.31
CA ASN A 145 59.01 44.76 -22.16
C ASN A 145 57.53 44.71 -21.76
N SER A 146 56.84 45.86 -21.76
CA SER A 146 55.40 45.93 -21.43
C SER A 146 54.55 45.18 -22.46
N VAL A 147 54.92 45.25 -23.73
CA VAL A 147 54.25 44.53 -24.82
C VAL A 147 54.45 43.02 -24.67
N LYS A 148 55.66 42.56 -24.33
CA LYS A 148 55.94 41.15 -24.06
C LYS A 148 55.16 40.61 -22.86
N GLU A 149 55.06 41.39 -21.77
CA GLU A 149 54.23 41.03 -20.61
C GLU A 149 52.74 40.90 -21.00
N LEU A 150 52.23 41.83 -21.81
CA LEU A 150 50.87 41.75 -22.34
C LEU A 150 50.65 40.52 -23.23
N GLN A 151 51.61 40.15 -24.08
CA GLN A 151 51.54 38.93 -24.90
C GLN A 151 51.41 37.69 -24.02
N ASN A 152 52.27 37.53 -23.01
CA ASN A 152 52.23 36.40 -22.09
C ASN A 152 50.89 36.31 -21.32
N SER A 153 50.33 37.45 -20.91
CA SER A 153 49.04 37.48 -20.22
C SER A 153 47.89 37.00 -21.11
N TYR A 154 47.96 37.25 -22.42
CA TYR A 154 46.95 36.83 -23.37
C TYR A 154 47.01 35.32 -23.65
N GLU A 155 48.22 34.76 -23.73
CA GLU A 155 48.40 33.31 -23.87
C GLU A 155 47.79 32.54 -22.69
N LEU A 156 47.99 33.03 -21.46
CA LEU A 156 47.40 32.46 -20.26
C LEU A 156 45.86 32.54 -20.27
N LEU A 157 45.28 33.62 -20.78
CA LEU A 157 43.83 33.78 -20.91
C LEU A 157 43.23 32.78 -21.91
N GLY A 158 43.95 32.48 -23.00
CA GLY A 158 43.58 31.44 -23.95
C GLY A 158 43.50 30.06 -23.29
N TYR A 159 44.51 29.69 -22.52
CA TYR A 159 44.50 28.43 -21.75
C TYR A 159 43.32 28.37 -20.76
N ALA A 160 43.07 29.44 -20.00
CA ALA A 160 41.95 29.50 -19.06
C ALA A 160 40.60 29.31 -19.74
N THR A 161 40.40 29.90 -20.93
CA THR A 161 39.17 29.74 -21.72
C THR A 161 38.94 28.27 -22.09
N THR A 162 39.96 27.58 -22.59
CA THR A 162 39.82 26.14 -22.91
C THR A 162 39.50 25.27 -21.69
N LYS A 163 40.00 25.64 -20.51
CA LYS A 163 39.67 24.94 -19.26
C LYS A 163 38.24 25.20 -18.81
N ILE A 164 37.73 26.41 -19.03
CA ILE A 164 36.32 26.73 -18.79
C ILE A 164 35.42 25.90 -19.70
N ASP A 165 35.73 25.80 -21.00
CA ASP A 165 34.95 24.97 -21.95
C ASP A 165 34.97 23.48 -21.54
N GLU A 166 36.13 22.98 -21.11
CA GLU A 166 36.27 21.60 -20.61
C GLU A 166 35.43 21.38 -19.34
N LEU A 167 35.45 22.34 -18.41
CA LEU A 167 34.65 22.30 -17.19
C LEU A 167 33.16 22.39 -17.51
N GLU A 168 32.74 23.25 -18.44
CA GLU A 168 31.36 23.36 -18.88
C GLU A 168 30.88 22.05 -19.50
N ARG A 169 31.71 21.42 -20.36
CA ARG A 169 31.41 20.09 -20.90
C ARG A 169 31.33 19.03 -19.81
N LYS A 170 32.21 19.08 -18.80
CA LYS A 170 32.17 18.18 -17.64
C LYS A 170 30.92 18.41 -16.78
N VAL A 171 30.54 19.66 -16.53
CA VAL A 171 29.32 20.02 -15.79
C VAL A 171 28.07 19.56 -16.54
N ASN A 172 28.03 19.77 -17.86
CA ASN A 172 26.93 19.29 -18.71
C ASN A 172 26.89 17.75 -18.80
N ALA A 173 28.05 17.08 -18.70
CA ALA A 173 28.12 15.62 -18.60
C ALA A 173 27.77 15.10 -17.19
N ILE A 174 27.92 15.93 -16.15
CA ILE A 174 27.36 15.73 -14.80
C ILE A 174 25.90 16.21 -14.78
N SER A 175 25.18 16.08 -15.90
CA SER A 175 23.73 15.93 -15.82
C SER A 175 23.49 14.72 -14.93
N VAL A 176 23.01 14.99 -13.71
CA VAL A 176 22.60 13.99 -12.73
C VAL A 176 21.92 12.87 -13.50
N PRO A 177 22.30 11.58 -13.32
CA PRO A 177 21.51 10.51 -13.90
C PRO A 177 20.12 10.71 -13.30
N ALA A 178 19.22 11.29 -14.09
CA ALA A 178 17.86 11.49 -13.69
C ALA A 178 17.42 10.10 -13.23
N VAL A 179 16.90 9.99 -12.00
CA VAL A 179 16.03 8.87 -11.65
C VAL A 179 15.15 8.70 -12.87
N SER A 180 15.29 7.58 -13.59
CA SER A 180 14.89 7.61 -15.00
C SER A 180 13.39 7.91 -15.01
N GLU A 181 12.90 8.73 -15.93
CA GLU A 181 11.47 9.02 -15.99
C GLU A 181 10.63 7.73 -16.01
N THR A 182 11.23 6.65 -16.52
CA THR A 182 10.72 5.29 -16.47
C THR A 182 10.63 4.73 -15.05
N ASP A 183 11.63 4.91 -14.20
CA ASP A 183 11.60 4.48 -12.79
C ASP A 183 10.54 5.25 -11.99
N ILE A 184 10.42 6.56 -12.22
CA ILE A 184 9.37 7.38 -11.62
C ILE A 184 7.98 6.91 -12.08
N ARG A 185 7.82 6.66 -13.39
CA ARG A 185 6.57 6.14 -13.95
C ARG A 185 6.22 4.76 -13.40
N ASN A 186 7.20 3.87 -13.29
CA ASN A 186 7.02 2.55 -12.70
C ASN A 186 6.66 2.63 -11.22
N LEU A 187 7.29 3.52 -10.46
CA LEU A 187 6.97 3.74 -9.06
C LEU A 187 5.54 4.28 -8.90
N ASN A 188 5.14 5.25 -9.71
CA ASN A 188 3.76 5.77 -9.72
C ASN A 188 2.73 4.68 -10.04
N ASN A 189 2.98 3.86 -11.06
CA ASN A 189 2.08 2.74 -11.38
C ASN A 189 1.94 1.75 -10.21
N ARG A 190 3.05 1.46 -9.51
CA ARG A 190 3.04 0.61 -8.32
C ARG A 190 2.25 1.25 -7.17
N VAL A 191 2.43 2.56 -6.95
CA VAL A 191 1.67 3.31 -5.94
C VAL A 191 0.18 3.26 -6.24
N THR A 192 -0.24 3.55 -7.48
CA THR A 192 -1.66 3.48 -7.89
C THR A 192 -2.23 2.07 -7.73
N SER A 193 -1.47 1.02 -8.08
CA SER A 193 -1.91 -0.36 -7.85
C SER A 193 -2.06 -0.67 -6.35
N LEU A 194 -1.21 -0.11 -5.50
CA LEU A 194 -1.27 -0.29 -4.06
C LEU A 194 -2.48 0.44 -3.47
N GLU A 195 -2.77 1.66 -3.94
CA GLU A 195 -3.96 2.44 -3.57
C GLU A 195 -5.25 1.67 -3.86
N ASN A 196 -5.40 1.13 -5.08
CA ASN A 196 -6.56 0.31 -5.46
C ASN A 196 -6.71 -0.95 -4.59
N THR A 197 -5.58 -1.56 -4.21
CA THR A 197 -5.57 -2.74 -3.33
C THR A 197 -6.04 -2.38 -1.93
N VAL A 198 -5.60 -1.23 -1.40
CA VAL A 198 -6.03 -0.71 -0.10
C VAL A 198 -7.52 -0.37 -0.10
N GLU A 199 -8.06 0.24 -1.16
CA GLU A 199 -9.49 0.51 -1.29
C GLU A 199 -10.33 -0.78 -1.32
N SER A 200 -9.85 -1.79 -2.05
CA SER A 200 -10.50 -3.10 -2.10
C SER A 200 -10.49 -3.80 -0.74
N LEU A 201 -9.35 -3.75 -0.02
CA LEU A 201 -9.26 -4.27 1.34
C LEU A 201 -10.19 -3.54 2.30
N ASN A 202 -10.27 -2.21 2.19
CA ASN A 202 -11.17 -1.42 3.03
C ASN A 202 -12.63 -1.79 2.79
N SER A 203 -13.05 -1.94 1.53
CA SER A 203 -14.41 -2.37 1.19
C SER A 203 -14.73 -3.77 1.74
N ASN A 204 -13.78 -4.71 1.62
CA ASN A 204 -13.91 -6.05 2.19
C ASN A 204 -14.01 -6.01 3.72
N TYR A 205 -13.22 -5.16 4.38
CA TYR A 205 -13.27 -4.98 5.82
C TYR A 205 -14.63 -4.43 6.29
N GLN A 206 -15.20 -3.45 5.57
CA GLN A 206 -16.54 -2.91 5.87
C GLN A 206 -17.62 -3.99 5.73
N ASN A 207 -17.58 -4.78 4.65
CA ASN A 207 -18.51 -5.90 4.45
C ASN A 207 -18.40 -6.95 5.55
N LEU A 208 -17.17 -7.30 5.95
CA LEU A 208 -16.93 -8.24 7.05
C LEU A 208 -17.43 -7.68 8.38
N SER A 209 -17.15 -6.41 8.68
CA SER A 209 -17.64 -5.72 9.88
C SER A 209 -19.17 -5.72 9.95
N GLN A 210 -19.84 -5.45 8.83
CA GLN A 210 -21.31 -5.52 8.74
C GLN A 210 -21.83 -6.94 8.99
N THR A 211 -21.16 -7.95 8.42
CA THR A 211 -21.53 -9.36 8.60
C THR A 211 -21.41 -9.78 10.07
N VAL A 212 -20.33 -9.39 10.74
CA VAL A 212 -20.14 -9.62 12.18
C VAL A 212 -21.21 -8.89 13.00
N SER A 213 -21.57 -7.67 12.62
CA SER A 213 -22.65 -6.92 13.27
C SER A 213 -24.00 -7.64 13.14
N ASN A 214 -24.33 -8.13 11.93
CA ASN A 214 -25.56 -8.89 11.68
C ASN A 214 -25.60 -10.18 12.51
N PHE A 215 -24.52 -10.97 12.52
CA PHE A 215 -24.45 -12.17 13.36
C PHE A 215 -24.57 -11.85 14.85
N THR A 216 -23.97 -10.75 15.30
CA THR A 216 -24.12 -10.31 16.70
C THR A 216 -25.58 -10.00 17.02
N GLN A 217 -26.32 -9.36 16.10
CA GLN A 217 -27.75 -9.08 16.26
C GLN A 217 -28.61 -10.35 16.22
N GLU A 218 -28.23 -11.37 15.43
CA GLU A 218 -28.95 -12.65 15.34
C GLU A 218 -28.71 -13.58 16.55
N ILE A 219 -27.54 -13.49 17.19
CA ILE A 219 -27.22 -14.31 18.37
C ILE A 219 -28.09 -13.95 19.59
N GLN A 220 -28.42 -12.67 19.77
CA GLN A 220 -29.18 -12.20 20.93
C GLN A 220 -30.56 -12.87 21.06
N PRO A 221 -31.46 -12.86 20.05
CA PRO A 221 -32.76 -13.52 20.16
C PRO A 221 -32.66 -15.05 20.29
N LEU A 222 -31.60 -15.67 19.78
CA LEU A 222 -31.33 -17.09 20.00
C LEU A 222 -30.99 -17.38 21.47
N GLN A 223 -30.18 -16.54 22.11
CA GLN A 223 -29.89 -16.63 23.54
C GLN A 223 -31.17 -16.48 24.38
N ASP A 224 -32.03 -15.52 24.04
CA ASP A 224 -33.31 -15.30 24.72
C ASP A 224 -34.27 -16.50 24.55
N SER A 225 -34.28 -17.11 23.36
CA SER A 225 -35.05 -18.33 23.09
C SER A 225 -34.56 -19.52 23.90
N VAL A 226 -33.24 -19.70 24.04
CA VAL A 226 -32.64 -20.73 24.90
C VAL A 226 -33.01 -20.52 26.36
N ALA A 227 -32.92 -19.29 26.87
CA ALA A 227 -33.34 -18.97 28.23
C ALA A 227 -34.83 -19.28 28.47
N SER A 228 -35.69 -18.96 27.50
CA SER A 228 -37.12 -19.27 27.57
C SER A 228 -37.40 -20.78 27.57
N LEU A 229 -36.65 -21.55 26.78
CA LEU A 229 -36.72 -23.01 26.77
C LEU A 229 -36.25 -23.60 28.10
N GLN A 230 -35.19 -23.07 28.72
CA GLN A 230 -34.71 -23.50 30.03
C GLN A 230 -35.77 -23.27 31.13
N ASN A 231 -36.44 -22.12 31.10
CA ASN A 231 -37.55 -21.83 32.01
C ASN A 231 -38.72 -22.80 31.81
N SER A 232 -39.08 -23.08 30.55
CA SER A 232 -40.13 -24.04 30.21
C SER A 232 -39.79 -25.45 30.69
N PHE A 233 -38.55 -25.90 30.49
CA PHE A 233 -38.07 -27.21 30.97
C PHE A 233 -38.15 -27.31 32.50
N SER A 234 -37.78 -26.23 33.20
CA SER A 234 -37.86 -26.17 34.66
C SER A 234 -39.31 -26.29 35.16
N SER A 235 -40.25 -25.62 34.48
CA SER A 235 -41.69 -25.75 34.78
C SER A 235 -42.19 -27.18 34.55
N VAL A 236 -41.82 -27.80 33.42
CA VAL A 236 -42.19 -29.19 33.12
C VAL A 236 -41.65 -30.15 34.17
N ASN A 237 -40.42 -29.95 34.66
CA ASN A 237 -39.86 -30.78 35.71
C ASN A 237 -40.61 -30.65 37.04
N GLN A 238 -41.05 -29.43 37.39
CA GLN A 238 -41.90 -29.20 38.57
C GLN A 238 -43.28 -29.87 38.43
N ASP A 239 -43.87 -29.83 37.24
CA ASP A 239 -45.14 -30.51 36.98
C ASP A 239 -44.98 -32.04 37.03
N LEU A 240 -43.84 -32.57 36.59
CA LEU A 240 -43.51 -34.00 36.75
C LEU A 240 -43.40 -34.39 38.23
N ASP A 241 -42.74 -33.57 39.05
CA ASP A 241 -42.65 -33.80 40.50
C ASP A 241 -44.03 -33.77 41.17
N ARG A 242 -44.89 -32.83 40.77
CA ARG A 242 -46.29 -32.75 41.21
C ARG A 242 -47.10 -33.98 40.80
N LEU A 243 -46.92 -34.46 39.57
CA LEU A 243 -47.60 -35.65 39.07
C LEU A 243 -47.15 -36.92 39.82
N ASN A 244 -45.85 -37.04 40.10
CA ASN A 244 -45.31 -38.13 40.91
C ASN A 244 -45.88 -38.12 42.33
N ALA A 245 -45.98 -36.95 42.96
CA ALA A 245 -46.61 -36.80 44.26
C ALA A 245 -48.10 -37.16 44.24
N LEU A 246 -48.84 -36.76 43.20
CA LEU A 246 -50.25 -37.13 43.02
C LEU A 246 -50.40 -38.64 42.85
N THR A 247 -49.53 -39.27 42.06
CA THR A 247 -49.52 -40.73 41.85
C THR A 247 -49.26 -41.47 43.17
N ALA A 248 -48.29 -41.02 43.95
CA ALA A 248 -48.01 -41.59 45.28
C ALA A 248 -49.21 -41.44 46.23
N ASN A 249 -49.87 -40.28 46.23
CA ASN A 249 -51.07 -40.05 47.03
C ASN A 249 -52.23 -40.95 46.60
N LEU A 250 -52.46 -41.10 45.29
CA LEU A 250 -53.48 -41.99 44.74
C LEU A 250 -53.20 -43.44 45.11
N ASN A 251 -51.96 -43.91 44.98
CA ASN A 251 -51.58 -45.27 45.39
C ASN A 251 -51.84 -45.51 46.88
N SER A 252 -51.43 -44.58 47.76
CA SER A 252 -51.73 -44.69 49.20
C SER A 252 -53.24 -44.69 49.50
N LYS A 253 -54.02 -43.91 48.74
CA LYS A 253 -55.48 -43.88 48.87
C LYS A 253 -56.15 -45.16 48.37
N VAL A 254 -55.62 -45.73 47.30
CA VAL A 254 -56.03 -47.06 46.80
C VAL A 254 -55.68 -48.10 47.86
N ASP A 255 -54.45 -48.14 48.37
CA ASP A 255 -54.03 -49.13 49.37
C ASP A 255 -54.86 -49.06 50.66
N SER A 256 -55.18 -47.86 51.14
CA SER A 256 -56.03 -47.68 52.33
C SER A 256 -57.50 -48.02 52.11
N LYS A 257 -58.03 -47.92 50.88
CA LYS A 257 -59.39 -48.35 50.54
C LYS A 257 -59.49 -49.82 50.13
N VAL A 258 -58.38 -50.39 49.68
CA VAL A 258 -58.18 -51.82 49.43
C VAL A 258 -57.58 -52.46 50.69
N ASP A 259 -57.87 -51.93 51.88
CA ASP A 259 -57.56 -52.63 53.10
C ASP A 259 -58.34 -53.95 53.08
N LYS A 260 -57.62 -55.02 52.75
CA LYS A 260 -58.16 -56.37 52.59
C LYS A 260 -58.86 -56.81 53.87
N THR A 261 -58.60 -56.16 55.00
CA THR A 261 -59.25 -56.39 56.28
C THR A 261 -60.76 -56.19 56.19
N ASP A 262 -61.26 -55.14 55.53
CA ASP A 262 -62.71 -54.90 55.42
C ASP A 262 -63.38 -55.95 54.53
N PHE A 263 -62.78 -56.24 53.37
CA PHE A 263 -63.29 -57.26 52.46
C PHE A 263 -63.18 -58.68 53.06
N THR A 264 -62.12 -58.96 53.83
CA THR A 264 -61.94 -60.22 54.56
C THR A 264 -62.95 -60.33 55.69
N SER A 265 -63.22 -59.25 56.42
CA SER A 265 -64.23 -59.22 57.47
C SER A 265 -65.63 -59.45 56.89
N LEU A 266 -65.98 -58.75 55.81
CA LEU A 266 -67.25 -58.96 55.11
C LEU A 266 -67.38 -60.38 54.56
N ARG A 267 -66.30 -60.94 54.01
CA ARG A 267 -66.26 -62.33 53.56
C ARG A 267 -66.46 -63.30 54.72
N ASN A 268 -65.77 -63.12 55.84
CA ASN A 268 -65.92 -63.95 57.03
C ASN A 268 -67.36 -63.89 57.57
N THR A 269 -67.97 -62.70 57.66
CA THR A 269 -69.38 -62.54 58.04
C THR A 269 -70.32 -63.23 57.06
N THR A 270 -70.02 -63.17 55.76
CA THR A 270 -70.81 -63.88 54.73
C THR A 270 -70.70 -65.40 54.90
N ASP A 271 -69.50 -65.91 55.16
CA ASP A 271 -69.24 -67.32 55.40
C ASP A 271 -69.94 -67.79 56.69
N GLU A 272 -69.90 -67.00 57.77
CA GLU A 272 -70.61 -67.27 59.03
C GLU A 272 -72.14 -67.29 58.85
N LEU A 273 -72.69 -66.29 58.15
CA LEU A 273 -74.12 -66.24 57.84
C LEU A 273 -74.55 -67.43 56.99
N SER A 274 -73.72 -67.86 56.04
CA SER A 274 -73.96 -69.05 55.22
C SER A 274 -74.02 -70.32 56.08
N VAL A 275 -73.11 -70.48 57.04
CA VAL A 275 -73.14 -71.59 58.01
C VAL A 275 -74.40 -71.53 58.87
N GLN A 276 -74.75 -70.36 59.41
CA GLN A 276 -75.95 -70.18 60.21
C GLN A 276 -77.23 -70.50 59.42
N LEU A 277 -77.31 -70.07 58.16
CA LEU A 277 -78.44 -70.37 57.29
C LEU A 277 -78.58 -71.87 57.04
N ASN A 278 -77.48 -72.57 56.80
CA ASN A 278 -77.49 -74.02 56.63
C ASN A 278 -77.95 -74.74 57.89
N ASN A 279 -77.47 -74.33 59.07
CA ASN A 279 -77.90 -74.89 60.35
C ASN A 279 -79.40 -74.66 60.57
N ASN A 280 -79.89 -73.44 60.34
CA ASN A 280 -81.31 -73.12 60.46
C ASN A 280 -82.15 -73.95 59.49
N SER A 281 -81.68 -74.13 58.25
CA SER A 281 -82.34 -74.99 57.26
C SER A 281 -82.43 -76.45 57.72
N GLN A 282 -81.37 -76.97 58.36
CA GLN A 282 -81.38 -78.31 58.95
C GLN A 282 -82.38 -78.41 60.11
N SER A 283 -82.37 -77.46 61.04
CA SER A 283 -83.34 -77.41 62.14
C SER A 283 -84.79 -77.34 61.64
N ILE A 284 -85.07 -76.55 60.59
CA ILE A 284 -86.40 -76.50 59.96
C ILE A 284 -86.79 -77.86 59.37
N SER A 285 -85.84 -78.59 58.75
CA SER A 285 -86.08 -79.94 58.23
C SER A 285 -86.42 -80.93 59.36
N GLU A 286 -85.69 -80.89 60.47
CA GLU A 286 -85.96 -81.72 61.65
C GLU A 286 -87.34 -81.41 62.26
N LEU A 287 -87.66 -80.11 62.43
CA LEU A 287 -88.98 -79.65 62.87
C LEU A 287 -90.09 -80.16 61.94
N THR A 288 -89.85 -80.16 60.63
CA THR A 288 -90.80 -80.67 59.64
C THR A 288 -91.03 -82.18 59.79
N GLN A 289 -89.96 -82.96 60.00
CA GLN A 289 -90.07 -84.41 60.25
C GLN A 289 -90.81 -84.73 61.55
N ASN A 290 -90.52 -83.97 62.62
CA ASN A 290 -91.24 -84.10 63.89
C ASN A 290 -92.73 -83.80 63.72
N LEU A 291 -93.08 -82.75 62.97
CA LEU A 291 -94.47 -82.42 62.64
C LEU A 291 -95.16 -83.54 61.84
N GLN A 292 -94.47 -84.17 60.88
CA GLN A 292 -95.01 -85.33 60.14
C GLN A 292 -95.25 -86.54 61.06
N THR A 293 -94.35 -86.75 62.03
CA THR A 293 -94.49 -87.82 63.02
C THR A 293 -95.72 -87.56 63.90
N VAL A 294 -95.86 -86.33 64.42
CA VAL A 294 -97.04 -85.93 65.20
C VAL A 294 -98.31 -86.04 64.38
N GLN A 295 -98.30 -85.61 63.11
CA GLN A 295 -99.45 -85.76 62.20
C GLN A 295 -99.85 -87.24 62.04
N THR A 296 -98.86 -88.12 61.84
CA THR A 296 -99.10 -89.57 61.74
C THR A 296 -99.71 -90.13 63.03
N SER A 297 -99.21 -89.71 64.20
CA SER A 297 -99.77 -90.12 65.49
C SER A 297 -101.21 -89.61 65.69
N VAL A 298 -101.51 -88.37 65.28
CA VAL A 298 -102.87 -87.81 65.33
C VAL A 298 -103.81 -88.58 64.39
N ASP A 299 -103.36 -88.89 63.18
CA ASP A 299 -104.14 -89.68 62.21
C ASP A 299 -104.41 -91.09 62.73
N GLN A 300 -103.40 -91.75 63.32
CA GLN A 300 -103.55 -93.05 63.99
C GLN A 300 -104.55 -92.97 65.14
N LEU A 301 -104.43 -91.98 66.03
CA LEU A 301 -105.35 -91.80 67.15
C LEU A 301 -106.79 -91.51 66.67
N SER A 302 -106.94 -90.74 65.59
CA SER A 302 -108.24 -90.48 64.96
C SER A 302 -108.87 -91.76 64.40
N GLN A 303 -108.06 -92.64 63.80
CA GLN A 303 -108.50 -93.96 63.36
C GLN A 303 -108.85 -94.87 64.53
N GLU A 304 -108.03 -94.94 65.59
CA GLU A 304 -108.32 -95.72 66.79
C GLU A 304 -109.63 -95.26 67.47
N VAL A 305 -109.86 -93.95 67.59
CA VAL A 305 -111.13 -93.40 68.10
C VAL A 305 -112.31 -93.80 67.21
N THR A 306 -112.12 -93.82 65.89
CA THR A 306 -113.14 -94.28 64.93
C THR A 306 -113.40 -95.78 65.05
N ASP A 307 -112.36 -96.59 65.22
CA ASP A 307 -112.47 -98.04 65.41
C ASP A 307 -113.15 -98.37 66.74
N VAL A 308 -112.81 -97.67 67.84
CA VAL A 308 -113.52 -97.77 69.13
C VAL A 308 -114.99 -97.40 68.97
N ARG A 309 -115.29 -96.35 68.18
CA ARG A 309 -116.66 -95.99 67.85
C ARG A 309 -117.38 -97.11 67.10
N GLN A 310 -116.76 -97.72 66.10
CA GLN A 310 -117.35 -98.83 65.36
C GLN A 310 -117.53 -100.08 66.24
N VAL A 311 -116.60 -100.41 67.14
CA VAL A 311 -116.74 -101.51 68.09
C VAL A 311 -117.89 -101.24 69.06
N ALA A 312 -118.04 -100.01 69.55
CA ALA A 312 -119.18 -99.62 70.38
C ALA A 312 -120.51 -99.70 69.62
N GLU A 313 -120.54 -99.33 68.34
CA GLU A 313 -121.74 -99.39 67.49
C GLU A 313 -122.05 -100.83 66.98
N GLY A 314 -121.03 -101.68 66.81
CA GLY A 314 -121.12 -103.05 66.28
C GLY A 314 -121.24 -104.16 67.31
N ALA A 315 -120.86 -103.92 68.57
CA ALA A 315 -121.24 -104.78 69.69
C ALA A 315 -122.74 -104.62 69.92
N GLY A 316 -123.56 -105.51 69.35
CA GLY A 316 -125.03 -105.50 69.34
C GLY A 316 -125.70 -105.60 70.71
N GLY A 317 -125.39 -104.69 71.62
CA GLY A 317 -125.87 -104.63 72.99
C GLY A 317 -125.82 -103.20 73.54
N GLY A 318 -126.65 -102.30 73.02
CA GLY A 318 -127.24 -101.17 73.77
C GLY A 318 -126.36 -100.21 74.59
N VAL A 319 -125.04 -100.10 74.38
CA VAL A 319 -124.19 -99.11 75.06
C VAL A 319 -124.00 -97.89 74.15
N ASN A 320 -124.43 -96.71 74.62
CA ASN A 320 -124.32 -95.47 73.88
C ASN A 320 -122.86 -94.98 73.86
N PHE A 321 -122.33 -94.63 72.68
CA PHE A 321 -120.97 -94.11 72.51
C PHE A 321 -120.66 -92.89 73.40
N VAL A 322 -121.68 -92.09 73.74
CA VAL A 322 -121.57 -90.94 74.64
C VAL A 322 -121.20 -91.36 76.09
N ASP A 323 -121.72 -92.50 76.59
CA ASP A 323 -121.38 -92.98 77.95
C ASP A 323 -119.95 -93.52 78.03
N ILE A 324 -119.44 -94.12 76.95
CA ILE A 324 -118.05 -94.57 76.85
C ILE A 324 -117.10 -93.37 76.80
N ILE A 325 -117.41 -92.36 75.98
CA ILE A 325 -116.63 -91.11 75.92
C ILE A 325 -116.60 -90.43 77.29
N ILE A 326 -117.75 -90.31 77.98
CA ILE A 326 -117.79 -89.73 79.33
C ILE A 326 -116.90 -90.52 80.29
N SER A 327 -116.94 -91.86 80.27
CA SER A 327 -116.11 -92.69 81.16
C SER A 327 -114.62 -92.63 80.84
N VAL A 328 -114.23 -92.57 79.56
CA VAL A 328 -112.83 -92.47 79.11
C VAL A 328 -112.28 -91.06 79.33
N VAL A 329 -113.06 -90.01 79.07
CA VAL A 329 -112.65 -88.62 79.34
C VAL A 329 -112.52 -88.38 80.85
N ILE A 330 -113.38 -88.98 81.69
CA ILE A 330 -113.22 -88.93 83.15
C ILE A 330 -111.95 -89.70 83.58
N SER A 331 -111.68 -90.89 83.04
CA SER A 331 -110.50 -91.67 83.44
C SER A 331 -109.19 -91.05 82.94
N ALA A 332 -109.12 -90.63 81.67
CA ALA A 332 -107.96 -89.99 81.09
C ALA A 332 -107.74 -88.58 81.67
N GLY A 333 -108.82 -87.84 81.94
CA GLY A 333 -108.77 -86.55 82.64
C GLY A 333 -108.25 -86.67 84.07
N LEU A 334 -108.64 -87.72 84.80
CA LEU A 334 -108.05 -88.03 86.10
C LEU A 334 -106.57 -88.41 85.98
N SER A 335 -106.19 -89.26 85.02
CA SER A 335 -104.79 -89.65 84.83
C SER A 335 -103.89 -88.48 84.42
N PHE A 336 -104.34 -87.60 83.53
CA PHE A 336 -103.57 -86.40 83.14
C PHE A 336 -103.45 -85.39 84.30
N ALA A 337 -104.52 -85.21 85.09
CA ALA A 337 -104.48 -84.36 86.28
C ALA A 337 -103.55 -84.92 87.38
N ILE A 338 -103.44 -86.25 87.51
CA ILE A 338 -102.53 -86.89 88.48
C ILE A 338 -101.07 -86.84 88.00
N MET A 339 -100.82 -86.93 86.69
CA MET A 339 -99.46 -87.01 86.14
C MET A 339 -98.78 -85.64 85.96
N ASN A 340 -99.54 -84.55 85.95
CA ASN A 340 -99.01 -83.17 86.00
C ASN A 340 -98.91 -82.60 87.44
N PHE A 341 -99.30 -83.36 88.47
CA PHE A 341 -99.21 -82.97 89.89
C PHE A 341 -98.20 -83.81 90.70
N MET A 342 -97.30 -84.54 90.01
CA MET A 342 -96.06 -85.12 90.55
C MET A 342 -94.85 -84.52 89.85
#